data_AF-A0A7Y3KIK4-F1
#
_entry.id   AF-A0A7Y3KIK4-F1
#
_cell.length_a   1.000
_cell.length_b   1.000
_cell.length_c   1.000
_cell.angle_alpha   90.00
_cell.angle_beta   90.00
_cell.angle_gamma   90.00
#
_symmetry.space_group_name_H-M   'P 1'
#
loop_
_entity.id
_entity.type
_entity.pdbx_description
1 polymer ?
#
loop_
_entity_poly.entity_id
_entity_poly.type
_entity_poly.pdbx_seq_one_letter_code
_entity_poly.pdbx_strand_id
1 'polypeptide(L)'
;MAFFAHPVTLFPILFIIGFYFLAEWNRPDIKRTTVSKKYVPLLAVILLVYLWRVIITPANSYDGQFYWQLFASFRKPIFKLFPLLYIMLHIKFYLLQLIIFMTLLRWYWLKKGKVLFFYVLVSTLLFSFILQLAFGNGDSDVMMEKNIMPLALFLGFPLCYYLTSYATHKQKKIAVLLVLLSVLISFAYEISYSSVLNKRLSYYSRLCLLADKENQHKILIPDYCAPHKSINWALCPEMLLYSSLDKRNCATAAYVRDSNVGNLCDSNLLLFVPFWENCNTGLLNPTYFNLPRQKYVNVQCDGHPGHFNLQQH
;
A
#
# COMPACT_ATOMS: atom_id res chain seq x y z
N MET A 1 -10.87 -8.56 9.68
CA MET A 1 -10.35 -9.91 9.39
C MET A 1 -9.63 -10.05 8.04
N ALA A 2 -9.94 -9.25 7.01
CA ALA A 2 -9.28 -9.37 5.70
C ALA A 2 -7.74 -9.19 5.74
N PHE A 3 -7.22 -8.30 6.58
CA PHE A 3 -5.77 -8.06 6.68
C PHE A 3 -4.94 -9.23 7.22
N PHE A 4 -5.47 -10.06 8.11
CA PHE A 4 -4.72 -11.21 8.67
C PHE A 4 -4.61 -12.39 7.71
N ALA A 5 -5.37 -12.37 6.61
CA ALA A 5 -5.45 -13.47 5.66
C ALA A 5 -4.84 -13.14 4.29
N HIS A 6 -4.33 -11.92 4.11
CA HIS A 6 -3.64 -11.52 2.91
C HIS A 6 -2.33 -12.32 2.76
N PRO A 7 -1.94 -12.78 1.57
CA PRO A 7 -0.71 -13.57 1.37
C PRO A 7 0.54 -12.91 1.97
N VAL A 8 0.56 -11.58 1.92
CA VAL A 8 1.66 -10.73 2.39
C VAL A 8 1.75 -10.67 3.92
N THR A 9 0.68 -10.95 4.67
CA THR A 9 0.70 -10.91 6.15
C THR A 9 0.98 -12.26 6.79
N LEU A 10 0.69 -13.37 6.10
CA LEU A 10 1.08 -14.71 6.54
C LEU A 10 2.60 -14.81 6.75
N PHE A 11 3.37 -14.35 5.76
CA PHE A 11 4.82 -14.50 5.76
C PHE A 11 5.51 -13.83 6.97
N PRO A 12 5.20 -12.57 7.30
CA PRO A 12 5.69 -11.95 8.53
C PRO A 12 5.34 -12.71 9.80
N ILE A 13 4.13 -13.27 9.89
CA ILE A 13 3.70 -14.07 11.05
C ILE A 13 4.55 -15.35 11.16
N LEU A 14 4.69 -16.09 10.06
CA LEU A 14 5.55 -17.28 9.99
C LEU A 14 7.00 -16.92 10.32
N PHE A 15 7.48 -15.79 9.82
CA PHE A 15 8.81 -15.28 10.11
C PHE A 15 9.02 -15.07 11.61
N ILE A 16 8.11 -14.35 12.29
CA ILE A 16 8.21 -14.06 13.72
C ILE A 16 8.24 -15.36 14.53
N ILE A 17 7.32 -16.29 14.23
CA ILE A 17 7.22 -17.55 14.97
C ILE A 17 8.46 -18.40 14.75
N GLY A 18 8.89 -18.58 13.51
CA GLY A 18 10.10 -19.34 13.22
C GLY A 18 11.37 -18.68 13.77
N PHE A 19 11.43 -17.34 13.82
CA PHE A 19 12.53 -16.61 14.44
C PHE A 19 12.63 -16.93 15.93
N TYR A 20 11.53 -16.80 16.68
CA TYR A 20 11.52 -17.12 18.11
C TYR A 20 11.71 -18.61 18.39
N PHE A 21 11.14 -19.48 17.55
CA PHE A 21 11.40 -20.92 17.61
C PHE A 21 12.91 -21.20 17.53
N LEU A 22 13.61 -20.67 16.52
CA LEU A 22 15.05 -20.87 16.35
C LEU A 22 15.89 -20.17 17.43
N ALA A 23 15.45 -19.00 17.90
CA ALA A 23 16.13 -18.28 18.96
C ALA A 23 16.09 -19.06 20.28
N GLU A 24 14.93 -19.60 20.67
CA GLU A 24 14.79 -20.44 21.86
C GLU A 24 15.41 -21.83 21.68
N TRP A 25 15.31 -22.42 20.49
CA TRP A 25 15.89 -23.74 20.19
C TRP A 25 17.41 -23.79 20.40
N ASN A 26 18.09 -22.67 20.17
CA ASN A 26 19.53 -22.54 20.34
C ASN A 26 19.96 -22.15 21.77
N ARG A 27 19.01 -22.00 22.71
CA ARG A 27 19.33 -21.72 24.12
C ARG A 27 19.73 -23.00 24.84
N PRO A 28 20.87 -23.01 25.57
CA PRO A 28 21.37 -24.22 26.24
C PRO A 28 20.51 -24.65 27.44
N ASP A 29 19.78 -23.72 28.05
CA ASP A 29 18.95 -23.91 29.25
C ASP A 29 17.55 -24.47 28.96
N ILE A 30 17.10 -24.43 27.71
CA ILE A 30 15.72 -24.81 27.36
C ILE A 30 15.70 -26.19 26.68
N LYS A 31 14.87 -27.10 27.21
CA LYS A 31 14.62 -28.39 26.57
C LYS A 31 13.94 -28.19 25.22
N ARG A 32 14.54 -28.77 24.17
CA ARG A 32 14.01 -28.75 22.78
C ARG A 32 12.54 -29.19 22.69
N THR A 33 12.15 -30.18 23.50
CA THR A 33 10.77 -30.68 23.57
C THR A 33 9.76 -29.60 24.01
N THR A 34 10.14 -28.72 24.93
CA THR A 34 9.30 -27.60 25.37
C THR A 34 9.13 -26.58 24.24
N VAL A 35 10.20 -26.25 23.53
CA VAL A 35 10.18 -25.33 22.40
C VAL A 35 9.27 -25.87 21.29
N SER A 36 9.42 -27.15 20.91
CA SER A 36 8.56 -27.78 19.90
C SER A 36 7.08 -27.75 20.29
N LYS A 37 6.74 -28.11 21.54
CA LYS A 37 5.34 -28.14 22.01
C LYS A 37 4.68 -26.76 21.98
N LYS A 38 5.46 -25.69 22.14
CA LYS A 38 4.97 -24.30 22.09
C LYS A 38 4.75 -23.81 20.65
N TYR A 39 5.74 -23.98 19.77
CA TYR A 39 5.73 -23.32 18.46
C TYR A 39 5.20 -24.17 17.31
N VAL A 40 5.36 -25.50 17.35
CA VAL A 40 4.89 -26.38 16.26
C VAL A 40 3.36 -26.34 16.10
N PRO A 41 2.55 -26.43 17.18
CA PRO A 41 1.10 -26.31 17.04
C PRO A 41 0.69 -24.93 16.49
N LEU A 42 1.39 -23.87 16.88
CA LEU A 42 1.11 -22.51 16.40
C LEU A 42 1.36 -22.39 14.89
N LEU A 43 2.50 -22.90 14.41
CA LEU A 43 2.81 -22.97 12.98
C LEU A 43 1.77 -23.79 12.21
N ALA A 44 1.38 -24.95 12.74
CA ALA A 44 0.37 -25.81 12.11
C ALA A 44 -0.98 -25.10 12.00
N VAL A 45 -1.45 -24.45 13.07
CA VAL A 45 -2.72 -23.70 13.06
C VAL A 45 -2.69 -22.59 12.03
N ILE A 46 -1.60 -21.81 11.94
CA ILE A 46 -1.50 -20.71 10.98
C ILE A 46 -1.47 -21.22 9.53
N LEU A 47 -0.75 -22.30 9.26
CA LEU A 47 -0.72 -22.92 7.94
C LEU A 47 -2.11 -23.48 7.56
N LEU A 48 -2.81 -24.13 8.49
CA LEU A 48 -4.16 -24.64 8.26
C LEU A 48 -5.16 -23.52 8.00
N VAL A 49 -5.14 -22.44 8.79
CA VAL A 49 -5.99 -21.26 8.58
C VAL A 49 -5.74 -20.63 7.22
N TYR A 50 -4.47 -20.55 6.79
CA TYR A 50 -4.12 -20.03 5.49
C TYR A 50 -4.57 -20.93 4.33
N LEU A 51 -4.32 -22.24 4.42
CA LEU A 51 -4.75 -23.20 3.40
C LEU A 51 -6.29 -23.18 3.26
N TRP A 52 -7.00 -23.18 4.38
CA TRP A 52 -8.45 -23.03 4.41
C TRP A 52 -8.92 -21.76 3.69
N ARG A 53 -8.26 -20.63 3.94
CA ARG A 53 -8.55 -19.35 3.26
C ARG A 53 -8.31 -19.45 1.75
N VAL A 54 -7.18 -19.99 1.32
CA VAL A 54 -6.83 -20.13 -0.11
C VAL A 54 -7.90 -20.95 -0.85
N ILE A 55 -8.38 -22.04 -0.23
CA ILE A 55 -9.39 -22.93 -0.84
C ILE A 55 -10.75 -22.25 -0.97
N ILE A 56 -11.16 -21.43 -0.01
CA ILE A 56 -12.50 -20.82 0.03
C ILE A 56 -12.57 -19.48 -0.71
N THR A 57 -11.44 -18.83 -0.91
CA THR A 57 -11.40 -17.51 -1.54
C THR A 57 -11.76 -17.62 -3.03
N PRO A 58 -12.84 -16.96 -3.51
CA PRO A 58 -13.21 -17.01 -4.92
C PRO A 58 -12.12 -16.43 -5.82
N ALA A 59 -11.83 -17.07 -6.95
CA ALA A 59 -10.79 -16.61 -7.89
C ALA A 59 -11.01 -15.17 -8.40
N ASN A 60 -12.27 -14.75 -8.54
CA ASN A 60 -12.64 -13.42 -9.02
C ASN A 60 -12.63 -12.35 -7.92
N SER A 61 -12.39 -12.73 -6.66
CA SER A 61 -12.26 -11.77 -5.56
C SER A 61 -10.91 -11.05 -5.59
N TYR A 62 -10.82 -9.90 -4.92
CA TYR A 62 -9.56 -9.15 -4.77
C TYR A 62 -8.41 -10.03 -4.24
N ASP A 63 -8.66 -10.79 -3.16
CA ASP A 63 -7.67 -11.73 -2.59
C ASP A 63 -7.33 -12.86 -3.58
N GLY A 64 -8.34 -13.36 -4.32
CA GLY A 64 -8.20 -14.40 -5.35
C GLY A 64 -7.26 -14.00 -6.49
N GLN A 65 -7.35 -12.74 -6.92
CA GLN A 65 -6.48 -12.20 -7.97
C GLN A 65 -5.00 -12.19 -7.57
N PHE A 66 -4.67 -11.94 -6.29
CA PHE A 66 -3.29 -12.03 -5.82
C PHE A 66 -2.73 -13.45 -5.87
N TYR A 67 -3.54 -14.44 -5.48
CA TYR A 67 -3.12 -15.84 -5.60
C TYR A 67 -2.83 -16.21 -7.05
N TRP A 68 -3.67 -15.76 -7.99
CA TRP A 68 -3.41 -15.95 -9.42
C TRP A 68 -2.16 -15.22 -9.91
N GLN A 69 -1.97 -13.96 -9.50
CA GLN A 69 -0.81 -13.15 -9.89
C GLN A 69 0.51 -13.75 -9.42
N LEU A 70 0.56 -14.39 -8.24
CA LEU A 70 1.75 -15.10 -7.77
C LEU A 70 2.27 -16.11 -8.79
N PHE A 71 1.36 -16.88 -9.42
CA PHE A 71 1.71 -17.87 -10.44
C PHE A 71 1.97 -17.22 -11.81
N ALA A 72 1.16 -16.24 -12.21
CA ALA A 72 1.28 -15.59 -13.50
C ALA A 72 2.58 -14.78 -13.64
N SER A 73 2.99 -14.08 -12.58
CA SER A 73 4.21 -13.27 -12.55
C SER A 73 5.50 -14.08 -12.60
N PHE A 74 5.45 -15.39 -12.30
CA PHE A 74 6.63 -16.26 -12.31
C PHE A 74 7.29 -16.36 -13.70
N ARG A 75 6.52 -16.10 -14.76
CA ARG A 75 7.02 -16.10 -16.15
C ARG A 75 7.67 -14.78 -16.57
N LYS A 76 7.53 -13.71 -15.79
CA LYS A 76 8.07 -12.39 -16.10
C LYS A 76 9.49 -12.23 -15.53
N PRO A 77 10.40 -11.53 -16.23
CA PRO A 77 11.73 -11.26 -15.68
C PRO A 77 11.63 -10.34 -14.46
N ILE A 78 12.22 -10.77 -13.33
CA ILE A 78 12.08 -10.09 -12.03
C ILE A 78 12.51 -8.61 -12.07
N PHE A 79 13.50 -8.29 -12.91
CA PHE A 79 14.02 -6.91 -13.04
C PHE A 79 13.06 -5.94 -13.72
N LYS A 80 12.01 -6.44 -14.40
CA LYS A 80 10.98 -5.61 -15.01
C LYS A 80 9.71 -5.51 -14.16
N LEU A 81 9.69 -6.15 -12.98
CA LEU A 81 8.54 -6.11 -12.11
C LEU A 81 8.48 -4.77 -11.37
N PHE A 82 7.27 -4.24 -11.25
CA PHE A 82 7.00 -2.93 -10.66
C PHE A 82 7.58 -2.76 -9.25
N PRO A 83 7.51 -3.74 -8.32
CA PRO A 83 7.98 -3.52 -6.95
C PRO A 83 9.49 -3.28 -6.88
N LEU A 84 10.29 -3.90 -7.74
CA LEU A 84 11.73 -3.63 -7.80
C LEU A 84 12.00 -2.21 -8.32
N LEU A 85 11.32 -1.81 -9.39
CA LEU A 85 11.44 -0.45 -9.94
C LEU A 85 11.04 0.59 -8.89
N TYR A 86 9.95 0.35 -8.17
CA TYR A 86 9.49 1.19 -7.07
C TYR A 86 10.56 1.32 -5.97
N ILE A 87 11.15 0.22 -5.51
CA ILE A 87 12.22 0.24 -4.49
C ILE A 87 13.44 1.00 -5.00
N MET A 88 13.83 0.83 -6.26
CA MET A 88 14.96 1.55 -6.86
C MET A 88 14.72 3.06 -6.93
N LEU A 89 13.53 3.49 -7.37
CA LEU A 89 13.13 4.89 -7.43
C LEU A 89 13.09 5.54 -6.03
N HIS A 90 12.73 4.75 -5.02
CA HIS A 90 12.53 5.20 -3.64
C HIS A 90 13.64 4.74 -2.68
N ILE A 91 14.81 4.34 -3.20
CA ILE A 91 15.89 3.72 -2.42
C ILE A 91 16.36 4.59 -1.25
N LYS A 92 16.29 5.92 -1.40
CA LYS A 92 16.63 6.88 -0.35
C LYS A 92 15.84 6.69 0.95
N PHE A 93 14.59 6.19 0.86
CA PHE A 93 13.76 5.91 2.05
C PHE A 93 14.12 4.62 2.75
N TYR A 94 14.78 3.71 2.04
CA TYR A 94 15.14 2.37 2.51
C TYR A 94 16.62 2.23 2.84
N LEU A 95 17.45 3.22 2.49
CA LEU A 95 18.90 3.14 2.62
C LEU A 95 19.34 2.97 4.08
N LEU A 96 18.74 3.72 5.02
CA LEU A 96 19.07 3.61 6.43
C LEU A 96 18.70 2.22 6.98
N GLN A 97 17.52 1.72 6.63
CA GLN A 97 17.02 0.41 7.02
C GLN A 97 17.90 -0.69 6.43
N LEU A 98 18.35 -0.54 5.19
CA LEU A 98 19.30 -1.45 4.54
C LEU A 98 20.65 -1.47 5.28
N ILE A 99 21.19 -0.31 5.66
CA ILE A 99 22.44 -0.23 6.44
C ILE A 99 22.27 -0.92 7.80
N ILE A 100 21.16 -0.68 8.50
CA ILE A 100 20.86 -1.35 9.78
C ILE A 100 20.76 -2.87 9.57
N PHE A 101 20.06 -3.31 8.52
CA PHE A 101 19.89 -4.72 8.19
C PHE A 101 21.22 -5.40 7.88
N MET A 102 22.08 -4.78 7.06
CA MET A 102 23.41 -5.30 6.75
C MET A 102 24.30 -5.36 7.99
N THR A 103 24.21 -4.36 8.89
CA THR A 103 24.95 -4.35 10.16
C THR A 103 24.50 -5.48 11.07
N LEU A 104 23.19 -5.72 11.17
CA LEU A 104 22.58 -6.81 11.92
C LEU A 104 23.00 -8.18 11.36
N LEU A 105 22.96 -8.37 10.04
CA LEU A 105 23.41 -9.59 9.38
C LEU A 105 24.90 -9.86 9.65
N ARG A 106 25.75 -8.83 9.51
CA ARG A 106 27.17 -8.92 9.86
C ARG A 106 27.36 -9.33 11.31
N TRP A 107 26.55 -8.81 12.23
CA TRP A 107 26.60 -9.20 13.63
C TRP A 107 26.27 -10.68 13.85
N TYR A 108 25.16 -11.18 13.28
CA TYR A 108 24.79 -12.60 13.37
C TYR A 108 25.86 -13.53 12.80
N TRP A 109 26.46 -13.12 11.68
CA TRP A 109 27.57 -13.84 11.06
C TRP A 109 28.77 -13.98 12.01
N LEU A 110 29.18 -12.89 12.65
CA LEU A 110 30.36 -12.85 13.52
C LEU A 110 30.14 -13.52 14.90
N LYS A 111 28.93 -13.47 15.46
CA LYS A 111 28.63 -13.98 16.81
C LYS A 111 28.06 -15.39 16.85
N LYS A 112 28.44 -16.23 15.87
CA LYS A 112 28.07 -17.66 15.76
C LYS A 112 26.56 -17.96 15.64
N GLY A 113 25.73 -16.95 15.39
CA GLY A 113 24.31 -17.12 15.10
C GLY A 113 24.04 -17.51 13.65
N LYS A 114 24.79 -18.46 13.06
CA LYS A 114 24.70 -18.80 11.62
C LYS A 114 23.29 -19.23 11.22
N VAL A 115 22.60 -19.99 12.10
CA VAL A 115 21.22 -20.42 11.87
C VAL A 115 20.28 -19.21 11.78
N LEU A 116 20.38 -18.26 12.73
CA LEU A 116 19.58 -17.04 12.72
C LEU A 116 19.95 -16.12 11.55
N PHE A 117 21.25 -16.04 11.19
CA PHE A 117 21.71 -15.33 10.00
C PHE A 117 21.02 -15.83 8.73
N PHE A 118 21.12 -17.15 8.46
CA PHE A 118 20.52 -17.73 7.27
C PHE A 118 19.00 -17.63 7.31
N TYR A 119 18.38 -17.83 8.47
CA TYR A 119 16.94 -17.69 8.60
C TYR A 119 16.46 -16.28 8.28
N VAL A 120 17.08 -15.25 8.86
CA VAL A 120 16.72 -13.84 8.59
C VAL A 120 16.98 -13.49 7.12
N LEU A 121 18.15 -13.85 6.59
CA LEU A 121 18.50 -13.56 5.19
C LEU A 121 17.54 -14.22 4.20
N VAL A 122 17.35 -15.54 4.32
CA VAL A 122 16.49 -16.31 3.41
C VAL A 122 15.04 -15.87 3.55
N SER A 123 14.53 -15.62 4.76
CA SER A 123 13.15 -15.19 4.94
C SER A 123 12.91 -13.80 4.34
N THR A 124 13.85 -12.86 4.49
CA THR A 124 13.76 -11.53 3.87
C THR A 124 13.81 -11.59 2.35
N LEU A 125 14.71 -12.42 1.78
CA LEU A 125 14.78 -12.62 0.33
C LEU A 125 13.52 -13.29 -0.20
N LEU A 126 13.00 -14.30 0.49
CA LEU A 126 11.78 -15.00 0.11
C LEU A 126 10.55 -14.08 0.19
N PHE A 127 10.44 -13.27 1.24
CA PHE A 127 9.38 -12.27 1.34
C PHE A 127 9.47 -11.23 0.23
N SER A 128 10.68 -10.70 -0.02
CA SER A 128 10.92 -9.77 -1.13
C SER A 128 10.53 -10.39 -2.48
N PHE A 129 10.87 -11.67 -2.69
CA PHE A 129 10.50 -12.40 -3.91
C PHE A 129 8.99 -12.56 -4.05
N ILE A 130 8.29 -12.93 -2.97
CA ILE A 130 6.83 -13.02 -2.96
C ILE A 130 6.19 -11.67 -3.25
N LEU A 131 6.72 -10.59 -2.70
CA LEU A 131 6.27 -9.23 -2.98
C LEU A 131 6.40 -8.90 -4.48
N GLN A 132 7.52 -9.25 -5.12
CA GLN A 132 7.71 -9.07 -6.55
C GLN A 132 6.65 -9.83 -7.36
N LEU A 133 6.35 -11.07 -7.00
CA LEU A 133 5.38 -11.89 -7.72
C LEU A 133 3.94 -11.42 -7.51
N ALA A 134 3.57 -11.13 -6.26
CA ALA A 134 2.21 -10.74 -5.88
C ALA A 134 1.81 -9.39 -6.47
N PHE A 135 2.76 -8.46 -6.63
CA PHE A 135 2.51 -7.12 -7.14
C PHE A 135 3.25 -6.84 -8.45
N GLY A 136 3.54 -7.89 -9.23
CA GLY A 136 4.38 -7.80 -10.43
C GLY A 136 3.82 -6.90 -11.53
N ASN A 137 2.50 -6.73 -11.56
CA ASN A 137 1.80 -5.82 -12.50
C ASN A 137 1.80 -4.36 -12.03
N GLY A 138 2.25 -4.11 -10.80
CA GLY A 138 2.20 -2.79 -10.17
C GLY A 138 0.95 -2.55 -9.35
N ASP A 139 1.07 -1.56 -8.48
CA ASP A 139 0.01 -0.99 -7.66
C ASP A 139 0.34 0.50 -7.48
N SER A 140 -0.57 1.29 -6.94
CA SER A 140 -0.30 2.67 -6.57
C SER A 140 0.87 2.77 -5.58
N ASP A 141 1.62 3.87 -5.64
CA ASP A 141 2.80 4.10 -4.78
C ASP A 141 2.50 3.92 -3.29
N VAL A 142 1.34 4.40 -2.83
CA VAL A 142 0.88 4.27 -1.44
C VAL A 142 0.61 2.82 -1.06
N MET A 143 -0.01 2.05 -1.97
CA MET A 143 -0.24 0.63 -1.71
C MET A 143 1.05 -0.16 -1.74
N MET A 144 1.99 0.17 -2.63
CA MET A 144 3.32 -0.43 -2.63
C MET A 144 4.06 -0.16 -1.33
N GLU A 145 4.03 1.07 -0.82
CA GLU A 145 4.61 1.39 0.48
C GLU A 145 4.02 0.53 1.59
N LYS A 146 2.68 0.46 1.67
CA LYS A 146 1.94 -0.41 2.61
C LYS A 146 2.38 -1.88 2.48
N ASN A 147 2.58 -2.38 1.26
CA ASN A 147 2.95 -3.77 1.02
C ASN A 147 4.43 -4.06 1.36
N ILE A 148 5.28 -3.03 1.35
CA ILE A 148 6.70 -3.09 1.76
C ILE A 148 6.86 -2.97 3.27
N MET A 149 5.96 -2.26 3.97
CA MET A 149 6.02 -2.06 5.44
C MET A 149 6.31 -3.32 6.26
N PRO A 150 5.77 -4.52 5.94
CA PRO A 150 6.08 -5.72 6.71
C PRO A 150 7.57 -6.11 6.73
N LEU A 151 8.41 -5.65 5.79
CA LEU A 151 9.87 -5.79 5.86
C LEU A 151 10.46 -5.19 7.14
N ALA A 152 9.80 -4.18 7.73
CA ALA A 152 10.19 -3.63 9.01
C ALA A 152 10.17 -4.69 10.14
N LEU A 153 9.32 -5.73 10.04
CA LEU A 153 9.28 -6.82 11.01
C LEU A 153 10.50 -7.74 10.86
N PHE A 154 10.97 -7.96 9.62
CA PHE A 154 12.16 -8.77 9.31
C PHE A 154 13.46 -8.10 9.79
N LEU A 155 13.45 -6.78 9.96
CA LEU A 155 14.55 -6.04 10.58
C LEU A 155 14.33 -5.87 12.09
N GLY A 156 13.14 -5.46 12.49
CA GLY A 156 12.81 -5.01 13.84
C GLY A 156 12.86 -6.11 14.88
N PHE A 157 12.28 -7.29 14.62
CA PHE A 157 12.30 -8.40 15.58
C PHE A 157 13.72 -8.90 15.86
N PRO A 158 14.53 -9.22 14.83
CA PRO A 158 15.92 -9.59 15.06
C PRO A 158 16.74 -8.51 15.76
N LEU A 159 16.53 -7.24 15.40
CA LEU A 159 17.20 -6.11 16.05
C LEU A 159 16.80 -6.02 17.53
N CYS A 160 15.51 -6.07 17.86
CA CYS A 160 15.03 -6.07 19.25
C CYS A 160 15.58 -7.24 20.06
N TYR A 161 15.62 -8.44 19.47
CA TYR A 161 16.22 -9.61 20.11
C TYR A 161 17.72 -9.41 20.38
N TYR A 162 18.45 -8.88 19.40
CA TYR A 162 19.86 -8.51 19.57
C TYR A 162 20.05 -7.50 20.71
N LEU A 163 19.26 -6.42 20.71
CA LEU A 163 19.37 -5.35 21.68
C LEU A 163 19.07 -5.83 23.09
N THR A 164 18.02 -6.64 23.27
CA THR A 164 17.62 -7.15 24.59
C THR A 164 18.60 -8.18 25.13
N SER A 165 19.10 -9.08 24.28
CA SER A 165 19.84 -10.27 24.73
C SER A 165 21.37 -10.11 24.72
N TYR A 166 21.93 -9.25 23.87
CA TYR A 166 23.39 -9.22 23.64
C TYR A 166 24.01 -7.83 23.63
N ALA A 167 23.24 -6.76 23.38
CA ALA A 167 23.81 -5.44 23.21
C ALA A 167 24.26 -4.81 24.53
N THR A 168 25.41 -4.14 24.50
CA THR A 168 25.86 -3.29 25.61
C THR A 168 24.95 -2.08 25.79
N HIS A 169 24.98 -1.46 26.96
CA HIS A 169 24.18 -0.25 27.23
C HIS A 169 24.45 0.88 26.21
N LYS A 170 25.71 1.04 25.77
CA LYS A 170 26.09 2.00 24.73
C LYS A 170 25.44 1.66 23.38
N GLN A 171 25.45 0.39 22.98
CA GLN A 171 24.82 -0.08 21.74
C GLN A 171 23.30 0.11 21.76
N LYS A 172 22.65 -0.15 22.90
CA LYS A 172 21.22 0.12 23.10
C LYS A 172 20.89 1.60 22.87
N LYS A 173 21.66 2.51 23.47
CA LYS A 173 21.49 3.96 23.27
C LYS A 173 21.65 4.38 21.81
N ILE A 174 22.68 3.87 21.12
CA ILE A 174 22.91 4.15 19.70
C ILE A 174 21.74 3.65 18.85
N ALA A 175 21.24 2.44 19.12
CA ALA A 175 20.12 1.89 18.37
C ALA A 175 18.83 2.69 18.58
N VAL A 176 18.54 3.11 19.82
CA VAL A 176 17.41 4.00 20.11
C VAL A 176 17.55 5.32 19.36
N LEU A 177 18.75 5.92 19.36
CA LEU A 177 19.01 7.15 18.59
C LEU A 177 18.76 6.96 17.09
N LEU A 178 19.20 5.85 16.50
CA LEU A 178 18.97 5.54 15.08
C LEU A 178 17.48 5.38 14.76
N VAL A 179 16.72 4.71 15.63
CA VAL A 179 15.26 4.56 15.48
C VAL A 179 14.57 5.92 15.58
N LEU A 180 14.95 6.76 16.55
CA LEU A 180 14.41 8.12 16.66
C LEU A 180 14.75 8.95 15.42
N LEU A 181 15.98 8.87 14.92
CA LEU A 181 16.39 9.56 13.71
C LEU A 181 15.58 9.08 12.49
N SER A 182 15.35 7.77 12.34
CA SER A 182 14.52 7.26 11.25
C SER A 182 13.09 7.77 11.32
N VAL A 183 12.51 7.83 12.52
CA VAL A 183 11.15 8.36 12.73
C VAL A 183 11.10 9.86 12.40
N LEU A 184 12.09 10.64 12.84
CA LEU A 184 12.18 12.08 12.54
C LEU A 184 12.32 12.34 11.03
N ILE A 185 13.16 11.56 10.34
CA ILE A 185 13.32 11.66 8.88
C ILE A 185 12.00 11.33 8.17
N SER A 186 11.30 10.27 8.60
CA SER A 186 9.98 9.92 8.06
C SER A 186 8.96 11.06 8.27
N PHE A 187 8.89 11.64 9.47
CA PHE A 187 8.01 12.78 9.75
C PHE A 187 8.36 14.01 8.91
N ALA A 188 9.64 14.36 8.79
CA ALA A 188 10.07 15.48 7.97
C ALA A 188 9.69 15.29 6.50
N TYR A 189 9.79 14.05 6.00
CA TYR A 189 9.37 13.71 4.65
C TYR A 189 7.85 13.83 4.46
N GLU A 190 7.06 13.29 5.38
CA GLU A 190 5.59 13.42 5.37
C GLU A 190 5.13 14.89 5.39
N ILE A 191 5.77 15.71 6.23
CA ILE A 191 5.51 17.15 6.28
C ILE A 191 5.85 17.80 4.93
N SER A 192 6.96 17.41 4.29
CA SER A 192 7.30 17.89 2.94
C SER A 192 6.25 17.47 1.90
N TYR A 193 5.75 16.24 2.00
CA TYR A 193 4.72 15.70 1.12
C TYR A 193 3.36 16.40 1.30
N SER A 194 3.08 16.99 2.47
CA SER A 194 1.85 17.77 2.70
C SER A 194 1.64 18.89 1.67
N SER A 195 2.72 19.44 1.11
CA SER A 195 2.63 20.45 0.05
C SER A 195 1.97 19.92 -1.24
N VAL A 196 2.17 18.64 -1.56
CA VAL A 196 1.52 17.95 -2.70
C VAL A 196 0.04 17.75 -2.41
N LEU A 197 -0.31 17.36 -1.18
CA LEU A 197 -1.70 17.24 -0.74
C LEU A 197 -2.43 18.59 -0.78
N ASN A 198 -1.78 19.67 -0.37
CA ASN A 198 -2.36 21.02 -0.48
C ASN A 198 -2.64 21.40 -1.94
N LYS A 199 -1.69 21.16 -2.86
CA LYS A 199 -1.90 21.40 -4.31
C LYS A 199 -3.09 20.60 -4.85
N ARG A 200 -3.25 19.37 -4.37
CA ARG A 200 -4.35 18.47 -4.72
C ARG A 200 -5.69 18.97 -4.20
N LEU A 201 -5.77 19.40 -2.95
CA LEU A 201 -6.98 20.02 -2.39
C LEU A 201 -7.34 21.32 -3.12
N SER A 202 -6.35 22.14 -3.48
CA SER A 202 -6.57 23.34 -4.30
C SER A 202 -7.07 23.00 -5.71
N TYR A 203 -6.64 21.87 -6.28
CA TYR A 203 -7.16 21.36 -7.54
C TYR A 203 -8.64 20.95 -7.41
N TYR A 204 -9.00 20.23 -6.34
CA TYR A 204 -10.39 19.83 -6.05
C TYR A 204 -11.30 21.02 -5.82
N SER A 205 -10.82 22.00 -5.06
CA SER A 205 -11.52 23.27 -4.83
C SER A 205 -11.88 23.96 -6.15
N ARG A 206 -10.91 24.07 -7.07
CA ARG A 206 -11.14 24.68 -8.40
C ARG A 206 -12.15 23.91 -9.23
N LEU A 207 -12.09 22.58 -9.23
CA LEU A 207 -13.06 21.76 -9.95
C LEU A 207 -14.47 21.90 -9.34
N CYS A 208 -14.60 21.92 -8.01
CA CYS A 208 -15.89 22.14 -7.38
C CYS A 208 -16.44 23.53 -7.66
N LEU A 209 -15.59 24.57 -7.65
CA LEU A 209 -16.01 25.94 -8.01
C LEU A 209 -16.47 26.04 -9.47
N LEU A 210 -15.79 25.34 -10.39
CA LEU A 210 -16.23 25.24 -11.78
C LEU A 210 -17.58 24.52 -11.88
N ALA A 211 -17.74 23.40 -11.17
CA ALA A 211 -18.97 22.63 -11.12
C ALA A 211 -20.17 23.49 -10.68
N ASP A 212 -19.99 24.24 -9.59
CA ASP A 212 -21.02 25.12 -9.04
C ASP A 212 -21.35 26.27 -9.99
N LYS A 213 -20.32 26.92 -10.56
CA LYS A 213 -20.48 28.05 -11.48
C LYS A 213 -21.30 27.67 -12.71
N GLU A 214 -21.05 26.49 -13.26
CA GLU A 214 -21.69 26.01 -14.48
C GLU A 214 -22.92 25.12 -14.21
N ASN A 215 -23.28 24.92 -12.93
CA ASN A 215 -24.34 24.03 -12.49
C ASN A 215 -24.22 22.58 -13.03
N GLN A 216 -22.98 22.07 -13.10
CA GLN A 216 -22.63 20.73 -13.59
C GLN A 216 -21.74 20.00 -12.59
N HIS A 217 -22.31 19.02 -11.89
CA HIS A 217 -21.64 18.32 -10.80
C HIS A 217 -21.08 16.95 -11.17
N LYS A 218 -21.28 16.52 -12.42
CA LYS A 218 -20.62 15.34 -12.99
C LYS A 218 -19.69 15.76 -14.11
N ILE A 219 -18.41 15.72 -13.79
CA ILE A 219 -17.37 16.29 -14.63
C ILE A 219 -16.44 15.19 -15.12
N LEU A 220 -16.10 15.26 -16.41
CA LEU A 220 -15.15 14.36 -17.03
C LEU A 220 -13.92 15.16 -17.48
N ILE A 221 -12.75 14.74 -17.01
CA ILE A 221 -11.47 15.41 -17.21
C ILE A 221 -10.69 14.59 -18.24
N PRO A 222 -10.28 15.19 -19.37
CA PRO A 222 -9.39 14.51 -20.31
C PRO A 222 -8.05 14.17 -19.66
N ASP A 223 -7.42 13.05 -20.04
CA ASP A 223 -6.14 12.65 -19.43
C ASP A 223 -5.03 13.71 -19.61
N TYR A 224 -4.98 14.40 -20.76
CA TYR A 224 -4.02 15.49 -20.99
C TYR A 224 -4.26 16.73 -20.10
N CYS A 225 -5.46 16.86 -19.53
CA CYS A 225 -5.81 17.92 -18.58
C CYS A 225 -5.42 17.56 -17.13
N ALA A 226 -5.18 16.28 -16.88
CA ALA A 226 -4.93 15.76 -15.55
C ALA A 226 -3.47 16.02 -15.15
N PRO A 227 -3.20 16.85 -14.11
CA PRO A 227 -1.86 16.87 -13.52
C PRO A 227 -1.53 15.47 -12.97
N HIS A 228 -0.68 14.70 -13.67
CA HIS A 228 -0.33 13.31 -13.32
C HIS A 228 0.13 13.10 -11.87
N LYS A 229 0.62 14.14 -11.19
CA LYS A 229 1.04 14.09 -9.77
C LYS A 229 -0.06 14.40 -8.76
N SER A 230 -1.22 14.89 -9.19
CA SER A 230 -2.30 15.35 -8.30
C SER A 230 -3.59 14.58 -8.45
N ILE A 231 -3.69 13.69 -9.46
CA ILE A 231 -4.86 12.84 -9.66
C ILE A 231 -4.47 11.39 -9.43
N ASN A 232 -5.20 10.72 -8.54
CA ASN A 232 -5.10 9.28 -8.36
C ASN A 232 -6.33 8.57 -8.95
N TRP A 233 -6.27 7.25 -8.96
CA TRP A 233 -7.37 6.36 -9.37
C TRP A 233 -8.66 6.57 -8.55
N ALA A 234 -8.58 7.21 -7.39
CA ALA A 234 -9.67 7.49 -6.45
C ALA A 234 -10.22 8.92 -6.58
N LEU A 235 -10.01 9.60 -7.71
CA LEU A 235 -10.44 10.99 -7.89
C LEU A 235 -11.93 11.20 -7.58
N CYS A 236 -12.82 10.38 -8.14
CA CYS A 236 -14.25 10.52 -7.91
C CYS A 236 -14.63 10.37 -6.43
N PRO A 237 -14.26 9.28 -5.72
CA PRO A 237 -14.58 9.17 -4.29
C PRO A 237 -13.97 10.31 -3.46
N GLU A 238 -12.75 10.76 -3.78
CA GLU A 238 -12.15 11.88 -3.06
C GLU A 238 -12.86 13.21 -3.32
N MET A 239 -13.28 13.46 -4.55
CA MET A 239 -14.06 14.65 -4.91
C MET A 239 -15.44 14.65 -4.25
N LEU A 240 -16.11 13.49 -4.19
CA LEU A 240 -17.38 13.33 -3.47
C LEU A 240 -17.21 13.63 -1.98
N LEU A 241 -16.17 13.08 -1.36
CA LEU A 241 -15.84 13.35 0.04
C LEU A 241 -15.50 14.83 0.26
N TYR A 242 -14.61 15.38 -0.56
CA TYR A 242 -14.18 16.77 -0.46
C TYR A 242 -15.37 17.75 -0.58
N SER A 243 -16.20 17.59 -1.62
CA SER A 243 -17.38 18.44 -1.84
C SER A 243 -18.46 18.27 -0.77
N SER A 244 -18.62 17.08 -0.19
CA SER A 244 -19.55 16.85 0.93
C SER A 244 -19.13 17.58 2.21
N LEU A 245 -17.82 17.71 2.47
CA LEU A 245 -17.29 18.37 3.66
C LEU A 245 -17.40 19.89 3.59
N ASP A 246 -17.35 20.45 2.37
CA ASP A 246 -17.42 21.89 2.12
C ASP A 246 -18.86 22.47 2.26
N LYS A 247 -19.81 21.67 2.79
CA LYS A 247 -21.22 22.02 3.00
C LYS A 247 -21.91 22.61 1.76
N ARG A 248 -21.44 22.24 0.56
CA ARG A 248 -22.07 22.66 -0.69
C ARG A 248 -23.42 21.97 -0.83
N ASN A 249 -24.33 22.63 -1.56
CA ASN A 249 -25.67 22.11 -1.79
C ASN A 249 -25.65 20.78 -2.59
N CYS A 250 -24.64 20.60 -3.42
CA CYS A 250 -24.46 19.43 -4.28
C CYS A 250 -23.05 18.86 -4.14
N ALA A 251 -22.96 17.53 -4.10
CA ALA A 251 -21.68 16.83 -4.21
C ALA A 251 -21.18 16.87 -5.66
N THR A 252 -19.87 16.85 -5.86
CA THR A 252 -19.24 16.88 -7.19
C THR A 252 -18.47 15.59 -7.44
N ALA A 253 -18.75 14.94 -8.56
CA ALA A 253 -18.03 13.77 -9.05
C ALA A 253 -17.15 14.18 -10.23
N ALA A 254 -15.85 13.88 -10.15
CA ALA A 254 -14.92 14.07 -11.26
C ALA A 254 -14.23 12.76 -11.61
N TYR A 255 -14.10 12.48 -12.90
CA TYR A 255 -13.45 11.27 -13.41
C TYR A 255 -12.46 11.62 -14.52
N VAL A 256 -11.27 11.02 -14.52
CA VAL A 256 -10.34 11.15 -15.64
C VAL A 256 -10.69 10.13 -16.70
N ARG A 257 -10.98 10.59 -17.91
CA ARG A 257 -11.40 9.74 -19.01
C ARG A 257 -10.23 8.92 -19.53
N ASP A 258 -10.31 7.62 -19.31
CA ASP A 258 -9.64 6.63 -20.14
C ASP A 258 -10.52 6.30 -21.37
N SER A 259 -9.90 5.79 -22.43
CA SER A 259 -10.60 5.33 -23.63
C SER A 259 -11.50 4.12 -23.30
N ASN A 260 -12.83 4.29 -23.45
CA ASN A 260 -13.92 3.30 -23.21
C ASN A 260 -14.72 3.42 -21.91
N VAL A 261 -15.02 4.64 -21.46
CA VAL A 261 -15.97 4.85 -20.36
C VAL A 261 -17.43 4.61 -20.82
N GLY A 262 -18.29 4.10 -19.93
CA GLY A 262 -19.69 3.71 -20.20
C GLY A 262 -20.61 4.78 -20.80
N ASN A 263 -21.94 4.55 -20.78
CA ASN A 263 -22.89 5.48 -21.43
C ASN A 263 -22.96 6.83 -20.70
N LEU A 264 -22.14 7.81 -21.11
CA LEU A 264 -22.03 9.13 -20.49
C LEU A 264 -23.33 9.96 -20.54
N CYS A 265 -24.30 9.56 -21.36
CA CYS A 265 -25.63 10.15 -21.43
C CYS A 265 -26.56 9.70 -20.28
N ASP A 266 -26.21 8.65 -19.54
CA ASP A 266 -26.99 8.18 -18.40
C ASP A 266 -26.83 9.11 -17.18
N SER A 267 -27.94 9.72 -16.76
CA SER A 267 -27.97 10.66 -15.63
C SER A 267 -27.83 9.98 -14.26
N ASN A 268 -27.92 8.65 -14.19
CA ASN A 268 -27.68 7.87 -12.97
C ASN A 268 -26.28 7.25 -12.92
N LEU A 269 -25.51 7.35 -14.01
CA LEU A 269 -24.15 6.83 -14.04
C LEU A 269 -23.26 7.60 -13.05
N LEU A 270 -22.50 6.85 -12.27
CA LEU A 270 -21.41 7.35 -11.44
C LEU A 270 -20.14 6.63 -11.86
N LEU A 271 -19.20 7.37 -12.43
CA LEU A 271 -17.86 6.92 -12.75
C LEU A 271 -17.00 6.92 -11.49
N PHE A 272 -16.92 5.79 -10.81
CA PHE A 272 -16.36 5.73 -9.46
C PHE A 272 -14.84 5.55 -9.45
N VAL A 273 -14.34 4.42 -9.96
CA VAL A 273 -12.89 4.12 -10.04
C VAL A 273 -12.62 3.24 -11.27
N PRO A 274 -11.39 3.24 -11.85
CA PRO A 274 -11.10 2.51 -13.10
C PRO A 274 -11.39 1.01 -13.08
N PHE A 275 -11.35 0.36 -11.92
CA PHE A 275 -11.63 -1.07 -11.77
C PHE A 275 -13.07 -1.38 -11.33
N TRP A 276 -13.89 -0.33 -11.12
CA TRP A 276 -15.32 -0.42 -10.83
C TRP A 276 -16.00 0.83 -11.37
N GLU A 277 -15.95 0.97 -12.70
CA GLU A 277 -16.25 2.25 -13.35
C GLU A 277 -17.74 2.59 -13.26
N ASN A 278 -18.62 1.65 -13.56
CA ASN A 278 -20.04 1.93 -13.71
C ASN A 278 -20.82 1.65 -12.41
N CYS A 279 -20.96 2.68 -11.58
CA CYS A 279 -21.83 2.66 -10.40
C CYS A 279 -23.13 3.44 -10.66
N ASN A 280 -24.14 3.20 -9.84
CA ASN A 280 -25.39 3.96 -9.85
C ASN A 280 -25.36 5.01 -8.72
N THR A 281 -25.75 6.26 -9.00
CA THR A 281 -25.84 7.33 -8.00
C THR A 281 -26.78 6.99 -6.84
N GLY A 282 -27.79 6.14 -7.06
CA GLY A 282 -28.70 5.65 -6.02
C GLY A 282 -28.06 4.76 -4.95
N LEU A 283 -26.81 4.31 -5.15
CA LEU A 283 -26.04 3.60 -4.13
C LEU A 283 -25.36 4.56 -3.14
N LEU A 284 -25.29 5.85 -3.47
CA LEU A 284 -24.71 6.85 -2.58
C LEU A 284 -25.67 7.18 -1.45
N ASN A 285 -25.13 7.45 -0.26
CA ASN A 285 -25.92 7.96 0.85
C ASN A 285 -26.36 9.40 0.52
N PRO A 286 -27.67 9.68 0.32
CA PRO A 286 -28.13 10.99 -0.13
C PRO A 286 -27.93 12.09 0.93
N THR A 287 -27.78 11.73 2.20
CA THR A 287 -27.51 12.68 3.30
C THR A 287 -26.11 13.28 3.19
N TYR A 288 -25.13 12.49 2.74
CA TYR A 288 -23.73 12.92 2.65
C TYR A 288 -23.34 13.29 1.22
N PHE A 289 -23.87 12.59 0.22
CA PHE A 289 -23.49 12.71 -1.17
C PHE A 289 -24.71 13.08 -2.01
N ASN A 290 -25.16 14.32 -1.89
CA ASN A 290 -26.25 14.88 -2.70
C ASN A 290 -25.77 15.18 -4.13
N LEU A 291 -25.44 14.14 -4.90
CA LEU A 291 -24.97 14.25 -6.28
C LEU A 291 -26.18 14.31 -7.22
N PRO A 292 -26.41 15.41 -7.97
CA PRO A 292 -27.57 15.55 -8.83
C PRO A 292 -27.53 14.55 -10.02
N ARG A 293 -28.73 14.19 -10.50
CA ARG A 293 -28.91 13.31 -11.66
C ARG A 293 -28.64 14.07 -12.96
N GLN A 294 -27.36 14.21 -13.29
CA GLN A 294 -26.86 14.89 -14.48
C GLN A 294 -26.03 13.94 -15.34
N LYS A 295 -25.93 14.24 -16.64
CA LYS A 295 -24.97 13.60 -17.56
C LYS A 295 -23.55 14.10 -17.27
N TYR A 296 -22.53 13.33 -17.66
CA TYR A 296 -21.15 13.81 -17.55
C TYR A 296 -20.86 14.87 -18.61
N VAL A 297 -20.15 15.94 -18.23
CA VAL A 297 -19.73 17.02 -19.12
C VAL A 297 -18.21 17.09 -19.20
N ASN A 298 -17.66 17.29 -20.40
CA ASN A 298 -16.21 17.39 -20.60
C ASN A 298 -15.68 18.74 -20.11
N VAL A 299 -14.55 18.69 -19.40
CA VAL A 299 -13.71 19.86 -19.13
C VAL A 299 -12.77 20.09 -20.29
N GLN A 300 -12.65 21.34 -20.71
CA GLN A 300 -11.58 21.81 -21.57
C GLN A 300 -10.48 22.45 -20.75
N CYS A 301 -9.24 22.25 -21.19
CA CYS A 301 -8.08 22.93 -20.64
C CYS A 301 -7.36 23.69 -21.74
N ASP A 302 -7.04 24.96 -21.47
CA ASP A 302 -6.45 25.88 -22.43
C ASP A 302 -4.93 25.67 -22.58
N GLY A 303 -4.45 24.42 -22.51
CA GLY A 303 -3.03 24.08 -22.58
C GLY A 303 -2.20 24.42 -21.33
N HIS A 304 -2.76 25.15 -20.36
CA HIS A 304 -2.14 25.41 -19.06
C HIS A 304 -2.77 24.57 -17.94
N PRO A 305 -1.98 23.81 -17.16
CA PRO A 305 -2.52 22.99 -16.08
C PRO A 305 -3.22 23.86 -15.03
N GLY A 306 -4.53 23.70 -14.87
CA GLY A 306 -5.32 24.37 -13.83
C GLY A 306 -6.24 25.51 -14.29
N HIS A 307 -6.34 25.78 -15.59
CA HIS A 307 -7.40 26.61 -16.18
C HIS A 307 -8.43 25.69 -16.87
N PHE A 308 -9.69 25.83 -16.47
CA PHE A 308 -10.77 24.94 -16.90
C PHE A 308 -11.97 25.73 -17.42
N ASN A 309 -12.50 25.31 -18.56
CA ASN A 309 -13.80 25.76 -19.09
C ASN A 309 -14.65 24.52 -19.38
N LEU A 310 -15.98 24.57 -19.18
CA LEU A 310 -16.85 23.44 -19.55
C LEU A 310 -17.32 23.58 -21.01
N GLN A 311 -17.31 22.46 -21.74
CA GLN A 311 -17.93 22.39 -23.06
C GLN A 311 -19.33 21.79 -22.96
N GLN A 312 -20.36 22.60 -23.25
CA GLN A 312 -21.72 22.09 -23.35
C GLN A 312 -21.90 21.44 -24.73
N HIS A 313 -22.24 20.15 -24.75
CA HIS A 313 -22.72 19.42 -25.94
C HIS A 313 -24.24 19.39 -25.98
#